data_AF-A0A266LT62-F1
#
_entry.id   AF-A0A266LT62-F1
#
_cell.length_a   1.000
_cell.length_b   1.000
_cell.length_c   1.000
_cell.angle_alpha   90.00
_cell.angle_beta   90.00
_cell.angle_gamma   90.00
#
_symmetry.space_group_name_H-M   'P 1'
#
loop_
_entity.id
_entity.type
_entity.pdbx_description
1 polymer ?
#
loop_
_entity_poly.entity_id
_entity_poly.type
_entity_poly.pdbx_seq_one_letter_code
_entity_poly.pdbx_strand_id
1 'polypeptide(L)'
;MNTIKTEPTYTNKNFTELMTMGFKIEIRHGRNGQRRIYLNNKYNERITDPAEPKKSIFMDFYDNKGKSITPETSRNNSHLDVALKYLLTKAKQL
;
A
#
# COMPACT_ATOMS: atom_id res chain seq x y z
N MET A 1 -5.15 28.64 25.80
CA MET A 1 -4.28 28.37 24.64
C MET A 1 -4.52 26.94 24.20
N ASN A 2 -5.27 26.75 23.10
CA ASN A 2 -5.45 25.41 22.53
C ASN A 2 -4.19 25.06 21.75
N THR A 3 -3.38 24.15 22.28
CA THR A 3 -2.29 23.52 21.55
C THR A 3 -2.89 22.69 20.42
N ILE A 4 -2.86 23.24 19.21
CA ILE A 4 -3.10 22.48 17.99
C ILE A 4 -1.99 21.43 17.94
N LYS A 5 -2.30 20.19 18.33
CA LYS A 5 -1.43 19.05 18.07
C LYS A 5 -1.44 18.83 16.56
N THR A 6 -0.50 19.45 15.85
CA THR A 6 -0.15 19.04 14.50
C THR A 6 0.33 17.60 14.59
N GLU A 7 -0.51 16.66 14.15
CA GLU A 7 -0.07 15.28 14.00
C GLU A 7 1.13 15.23 13.05
N PRO A 8 2.13 14.38 13.30
CA PRO A 8 3.22 14.21 12.36
C PRO A 8 2.65 13.75 11.01
N THR A 9 2.91 14.54 9.96
CA THR A 9 2.70 14.12 8.57
C THR A 9 3.76 13.09 8.23
N TYR A 10 3.48 11.84 8.57
CA TYR A 10 4.27 10.72 8.07
C TYR A 10 4.10 10.66 6.56
N THR A 11 5.20 10.62 5.81
CA THR A 11 5.19 10.32 4.37
C THR A 11 5.78 8.94 4.18
N ASN A 12 4.98 7.98 3.72
CA ASN A 12 5.45 6.63 3.48
C ASN A 12 6.33 6.60 2.21
N LYS A 13 7.61 6.25 2.39
CA LYS A 13 8.59 6.22 1.30
C LYS A 13 8.27 5.14 0.26
N ASN A 14 7.78 3.97 0.69
CA ASN A 14 7.42 2.88 -0.22
C ASN A 14 6.25 3.29 -1.13
N PHE A 15 5.23 3.94 -0.57
CA PHE A 15 4.12 4.49 -1.34
C PHE A 15 4.60 5.56 -2.33
N THR A 16 5.43 6.51 -1.87
CA THR A 16 5.95 7.60 -2.71
C THR A 16 6.75 7.06 -3.91
N GLU A 17 7.58 6.05 -3.69
CA GLU A 17 8.37 5.41 -4.74
C GLU A 17 7.48 4.67 -5.75
N LEU A 18 6.48 3.92 -5.30
CA LEU A 18 5.50 3.26 -6.17
C LEU A 18 4.78 4.27 -7.08
N MET A 19 4.34 5.41 -6.55
CA MET A 19 3.71 6.48 -7.33
C MET A 19 4.68 7.13 -8.32
N THR A 20 5.94 7.32 -7.92
CA THR A 20 7.00 7.89 -8.79
C THR A 20 7.31 6.98 -9.98
N MET A 21 7.24 5.66 -9.78
CA MET A 21 7.36 4.67 -10.86
C MET A 21 6.11 4.61 -11.77
N GLY A 22 5.06 5.37 -11.48
CA GLY A 22 3.83 5.41 -12.27
C GLY A 22 2.81 4.32 -11.94
N PHE A 23 3.01 3.59 -10.83
CA PHE A 23 2.03 2.63 -10.33
C PHE A 23 0.93 3.30 -9.52
N LYS A 24 -0.17 2.57 -9.35
CA LYS A 24 -1.28 2.94 -8.50
C LYS A 24 -1.56 1.84 -7.49
N ILE A 25 -2.15 2.23 -6.38
CA ILE A 25 -2.47 1.36 -5.27
C ILE A 25 -3.97 1.28 -5.10
N GLU A 26 -4.50 0.06 -5.08
CA GLU A 26 -5.91 -0.21 -4.79
C GLU A 26 -5.99 -1.01 -3.49
N ILE A 27 -6.72 -0.50 -2.50
CA ILE A 27 -7.01 -1.21 -1.26
C ILE A 27 -8.45 -1.68 -1.28
N ARG A 28 -8.66 -2.99 -1.10
CA ARG A 28 -9.98 -3.62 -0.96
C ARG A 28 -10.22 -4.04 0.48
N HIS A 29 -11.46 -3.87 0.91
CA HIS A 29 -11.94 -4.32 2.20
C HIS A 29 -12.21 -5.83 2.16
N GLY A 30 -11.63 -6.58 3.10
CA GLY A 30 -11.99 -7.97 3.39
C GLY A 30 -12.89 -8.07 4.61
N ARG A 31 -12.98 -9.28 5.19
CA ARG A 31 -13.71 -9.54 6.44
C ARG A 31 -12.79 -9.35 7.65
N ASN A 32 -13.37 -9.06 8.82
CA ASN A 32 -12.67 -9.04 10.11
C ASN A 32 -11.42 -8.14 10.17
N GLY A 33 -11.47 -6.95 9.56
CA GLY A 33 -10.34 -6.01 9.53
C GLY A 33 -9.21 -6.40 8.59
N GLN A 34 -9.31 -7.53 7.89
CA GLN A 34 -8.40 -7.88 6.81
C GLN A 34 -8.65 -6.95 5.62
N ARG A 35 -7.57 -6.52 4.99
CA ARG A 35 -7.50 -5.72 3.78
C ARG A 35 -6.58 -6.38 2.78
N ARG A 36 -6.81 -6.08 1.52
CA ARG A 36 -5.91 -6.48 0.43
C ARG A 36 -5.45 -5.26 -0.33
N ILE A 37 -4.15 -5.14 -0.52
CA ILE A 37 -3.54 -4.09 -1.34
C ILE A 37 -3.09 -4.70 -2.67
N TYR A 38 -3.44 -4.05 -3.77
CA TYR A 38 -3.10 -4.46 -5.14
C TYR A 38 -2.17 -3.43 -5.78
N LEU A 39 -1.24 -3.93 -6.59
CA LEU A 39 -0.43 -3.12 -7.48
C LEU A 39 -1.11 -2.99 -8.85
N ASN A 40 -1.43 -1.76 -9.23
CA ASN A 40 -2.08 -1.44 -10.49
C ASN A 40 -1.19 -0.56 -11.36
N ASN A 41 -1.39 -0.60 -12.67
CA ASN A 41 -0.75 0.33 -13.59
C ASN A 41 -1.45 1.70 -13.58
N LYS A 42 -0.93 2.66 -14.38
CA LYS A 42 -1.51 4.01 -14.50
C LYS A 42 -2.98 4.03 -14.96
N TYR A 43 -3.44 2.96 -15.63
CA TYR A 43 -4.81 2.79 -16.11
C TYR A 43 -5.74 2.07 -15.11
N ASN A 44 -5.28 1.84 -13.87
CA ASN A 44 -5.98 1.09 -12.83
C ASN A 44 -6.16 -0.41 -13.13
N GLU A 45 -5.37 -0.97 -14.03
CA GLU A 45 -5.40 -2.41 -14.32
C GLU A 45 -4.44 -3.14 -13.37
N ARG A 46 -4.87 -4.28 -12.82
CA ARG A 46 -4.05 -5.09 -11.91
C ARG A 46 -2.85 -5.66 -12.64
N ILE A 47 -1.68 -5.45 -12.08
CA ILE A 47 -0.45 -6.02 -12.61
C ILE A 47 -0.35 -7.47 -12.16
N THR A 48 0.00 -8.37 -13.08
CA THR A 48 0.28 -9.77 -12.81
C THR A 48 1.77 -9.99 -12.58
N ASP A 49 2.10 -10.95 -11.72
CA ASP A 49 3.49 -11.35 -11.50
C ASP A 49 4.05 -11.99 -12.79
N PRO A 50 5.18 -11.51 -13.35
CA PRO A 50 5.79 -12.12 -14.54
C PRO A 50 6.13 -13.60 -14.36
N ALA A 51 6.45 -14.03 -13.14
CA ALA A 51 6.71 -15.43 -12.82
C ALA A 51 5.42 -16.27 -12.66
N GLU A 52 4.30 -15.62 -12.35
CA GLU A 52 2.97 -16.22 -12.22
C GLU A 52 1.93 -15.39 -12.99
N PRO A 53 1.91 -15.43 -14.34
CA PRO A 53 1.16 -14.47 -15.16
C PRO A 53 -0.37 -14.52 -14.99
N LYS A 54 -0.90 -15.51 -14.27
CA LYS A 54 -2.33 -15.61 -13.90
C LYS A 54 -2.66 -14.97 -12.55
N LYS A 55 -1.67 -14.46 -11.83
CA LYS A 55 -1.80 -13.99 -10.45
C LYS A 55 -1.44 -12.52 -10.35
N SER A 56 -2.40 -11.72 -9.92
CA SER A 56 -2.17 -10.31 -9.62
C SER A 56 -1.17 -10.16 -8.46
N ILE A 57 -0.37 -9.10 -8.51
CA ILE A 57 0.53 -8.71 -7.42
C ILE A 57 -0.32 -8.05 -6.33
N PHE A 58 -0.46 -8.74 -5.20
CA PHE A 58 -1.19 -8.24 -4.04
C PHE A 58 -0.58 -8.74 -2.74
N MET A 59 -0.92 -8.07 -1.64
CA MET A 59 -0.65 -8.57 -0.29
C MET A 59 -1.85 -8.32 0.63
N ASP A 60 -2.12 -9.28 1.50
CA ASP A 60 -3.11 -9.11 2.57
C ASP A 60 -2.44 -8.47 3.79
N PHE A 61 -3.17 -7.57 4.46
CA PHE A 61 -2.74 -6.90 5.68
C PHE A 61 -3.95 -6.65 6.58
N TYR A 62 -3.75 -6.48 7.89
CA TYR A 62 -4.84 -6.14 8.81
C TYR A 62 -4.83 -4.64 9.10
N ASP A 63 -5.98 -3.99 8.91
CA ASP A 63 -6.19 -2.66 9.45
C ASP A 63 -6.32 -2.77 10.98
N ASN A 64 -5.44 -2.10 11.71
CA ASN A 64 -5.50 -2.10 13.17
C ASN A 64 -6.61 -1.12 13.62
N LYS A 65 -7.88 -1.52 13.48
CA LYS A 65 -9.06 -0.69 13.75
C LYS A 65 -9.06 0.60 12.90
N GLY A 66 -8.81 0.48 11.61
CA GLY A 66 -8.77 1.61 10.68
C GLY A 66 -7.52 2.49 10.75
N LYS A 67 -6.57 2.24 11.66
CA LYS A 67 -5.35 3.07 11.81
C LYS A 67 -4.31 2.89 10.71
N SER A 68 -4.46 1.87 9.86
CA SER A 68 -3.47 1.49 8.84
C SER A 68 -4.10 1.40 7.46
N ILE A 69 -4.90 2.39 7.06
CA ILE A 69 -5.62 2.35 5.76
C ILE A 69 -5.15 3.40 4.76
N THR A 70 -4.44 4.44 5.21
CA THR A 70 -3.95 5.51 4.34
C THR A 70 -2.51 5.21 3.94
N PRO A 71 -2.23 4.84 2.67
CA PRO A 71 -0.88 4.46 2.24
C PRO A 71 0.13 5.58 2.44
N GLU A 72 -0.25 6.78 2.05
CA GLU A 72 0.56 8.01 2.07
C GLU A 72 1.12 8.32 3.46
N THR A 73 0.31 8.09 4.50
CA THR A 73 0.63 8.45 5.89
C THR A 73 0.84 7.26 6.81
N SER A 74 0.89 6.05 6.24
CA SER A 74 1.11 4.84 7.02
C SER A 74 2.49 4.86 7.70
N ARG A 75 2.52 4.51 8.99
CA ARG A 75 3.75 4.51 9.80
C ARG A 75 4.68 3.38 9.34
N ASN A 76 5.99 3.63 9.46
CA ASN A 76 7.02 2.60 9.27
C ASN A 76 6.70 1.36 10.11
N ASN A 77 6.90 0.18 9.51
CA ASN A 77 6.64 -1.14 10.09
C ASN A 77 5.17 -1.42 10.46
N SER A 78 4.22 -0.58 10.05
CA SER A 78 2.80 -0.96 10.10
C SER A 78 2.51 -2.08 9.10
N HIS A 79 1.42 -2.83 9.28
CA HIS A 79 1.04 -3.88 8.33
C HIS A 79 0.86 -3.34 6.90
N LEU A 80 0.36 -2.12 6.75
CA LEU A 80 0.23 -1.46 5.45
C LEU A 80 1.60 -1.09 4.88
N ASP A 81 2.53 -0.59 5.69
CA ASP A 81 3.90 -0.30 5.23
C ASP A 81 4.64 -1.56 4.78
N VAL A 82 4.52 -2.67 5.52
CA VAL A 82 5.05 -3.97 5.12
C VAL A 82 4.47 -4.42 3.78
N ALA A 83 3.16 -4.24 3.60
CA ALA A 83 2.50 -4.58 2.34
C ALA A 83 2.95 -3.69 1.18
N LEU A 84 3.10 -2.38 1.40
CA LEU A 84 3.66 -1.44 0.41
C LEU A 84 5.10 -1.81 0.04
N LYS A 85 5.92 -2.19 1.00
CA LYS A 85 7.30 -2.65 0.76
C LYS A 85 7.32 -3.89 -0.14
N TYR A 86 6.44 -4.87 0.11
CA TYR A 86 6.29 -6.05 -0.75
C TYR A 86 5.91 -5.66 -2.19
N LEU A 87 4.92 -4.77 -2.33
CA LEU A 87 4.49 -4.28 -3.65
C LEU A 87 5.63 -3.58 -4.39
N LEU A 88 6.41 -2.74 -3.70
CA LEU A 88 7.57 -2.06 -4.28
C LEU A 88 8.65 -3.05 -4.72
N THR A 89 8.94 -4.09 -3.92
CA THR A 89 9.87 -5.15 -4.31
C THR A 89 9.41 -5.85 -5.58
N LYS A 90 8.12 -6.17 -5.68
CA LYS A 90 7.54 -6.78 -6.88
C LYS A 90 7.55 -5.83 -8.08
N ALA A 91 7.24 -4.55 -7.87
CA ALA A 91 7.28 -3.53 -8.91
C ALA A 91 8.67 -3.34 -9.53
N LYS A 92 9.74 -3.47 -8.74
CA LYS A 92 11.14 -3.40 -9.21
C LYS A 92 11.57 -4.62 -10.03
N GLN A 93 10.76 -5.67 -10.10
CA GLN A 93 11.03 -6.91 -10.84
C GLN A 93 10.20 -7.03 -12.13
N LEU A 94 9.32 -6.05 -12.39
CA LEU A 94 8.56 -5.93 -13.64
C LEU A 94 9.45 -5.41 -14.77
#